data_AF-A0A4Y7RF97-F1
#
_entry.id   AF-A0A4Y7RF97-F1
#
_cell.length_a   1.000
_cell.length_b   1.000
_cell.length_c   1.000
_cell.angle_alpha   90.00
_cell.angle_beta   90.00
_cell.angle_gamma   90.00
#
_symmetry.space_group_name_H-M   'P 1'
#
loop_
_entity.id
_entity.type
_entity.pdbx_description
1 polymer ?
#
loop_
_entity_poly.entity_id
_entity_poly.type
_entity_poly.pdbx_seq_one_letter_code
_entity_poly.pdbx_strand_id
1 'polypeptide(L)'
;MKRFKKIFWRFTSDQRGMALVLVAAGMVAFTGFMALVADVGLLALNKQRLVNAVDAAALAGVHELPVNPDQAKAVAVNYALQNGANPLEPQVGEYLGDPNTKLTVSAARQVEFAFARVLGINSGTVSATATAGLSGIRALNGAAPLAVPDKPFEFGASYTLKVGANSEDPPPLGPGTFGALSLGGNGASNYEDNLKYGYSGQLKVGDVVNTETGNMSNPTKRAVDYRMDLCTHTPACTPAHFDPGCPRILFIPVYRENYEAGGQIKNITISGFAAFLVDRVTGQGTQSYIEGAFIRLVIDGETSPGQTDYGLQGAKLIE
;
A
#
# COMPACT_ATOMS: atom_id res chain seq x y z
N MET A 1 -56.81 43.98 -31.70
CA MET A 1 -56.36 42.72 -32.35
C MET A 1 -55.87 42.86 -33.80
N LYS A 2 -56.44 43.72 -34.66
CA LYS A 2 -55.98 43.86 -36.08
C LYS A 2 -54.59 44.50 -36.26
N ARG A 3 -54.11 45.34 -35.33
CA ARG A 3 -52.75 45.95 -35.39
C ARG A 3 -51.62 44.96 -35.10
N PHE A 4 -51.82 44.01 -34.18
CA PHE A 4 -50.82 42.97 -33.87
C PHE A 4 -50.62 41.99 -35.03
N LYS A 5 -51.70 41.57 -35.70
CA LYS A 5 -51.60 40.74 -36.93
C LYS A 5 -50.83 41.44 -38.07
N LYS A 6 -50.96 42.77 -38.20
CA LYS A 6 -50.28 43.54 -39.25
C LYS A 6 -48.79 43.76 -38.96
N ILE A 7 -48.40 43.83 -37.69
CA ILE A 7 -47.00 43.87 -37.25
C ILE A 7 -46.34 42.50 -37.46
N PHE A 8 -47.03 41.42 -37.10
CA PHE A 8 -46.56 40.05 -37.28
C PHE A 8 -46.37 39.71 -38.78
N TRP A 9 -47.30 40.14 -39.64
CA TRP A 9 -47.21 39.91 -41.09
C TRP A 9 -46.15 40.79 -41.80
N ARG A 10 -45.85 41.99 -41.26
CA ARG A 10 -44.69 42.80 -41.71
C ARG A 10 -43.36 42.18 -41.30
N PHE A 11 -43.29 41.48 -40.17
CA PHE A 11 -42.08 40.78 -39.72
C PHE A 11 -41.74 39.56 -40.58
N THR A 12 -42.75 38.87 -41.12
CA THR A 12 -42.57 37.66 -41.94
C THR A 12 -42.31 37.93 -43.43
N SER A 13 -42.52 39.17 -43.89
CA SER A 13 -42.39 39.55 -45.32
C SER A 13 -41.12 40.36 -45.62
N ASP A 14 -40.26 40.56 -44.63
CA ASP A 14 -39.03 41.36 -44.73
C ASP A 14 -37.83 40.40 -44.63
N GLN A 15 -36.86 40.45 -45.56
CA GLN A 15 -35.69 39.55 -45.53
C GLN A 15 -34.87 39.68 -44.23
N ARG A 16 -35.04 40.82 -43.53
CA ARG A 16 -34.52 41.08 -42.18
C ARG A 16 -35.12 40.16 -41.10
N GLY A 17 -36.36 39.72 -41.26
CA GLY A 17 -37.03 38.78 -40.33
C GLY A 17 -36.50 37.35 -40.46
N MET A 18 -36.18 36.91 -41.68
CA MET A 18 -35.57 35.60 -41.92
C MET A 18 -34.13 35.53 -41.36
N ALA A 19 -33.37 36.62 -41.51
CA ALA A 19 -32.02 36.72 -40.93
C ALA A 19 -32.06 36.58 -39.39
N LEU A 20 -33.04 37.19 -38.72
CA LEU A 20 -33.23 37.05 -37.26
C LEU A 20 -33.45 35.57 -36.86
N VAL A 21 -34.30 34.84 -37.59
CA VAL A 21 -34.61 33.43 -37.30
C VAL A 21 -33.37 32.55 -37.51
N LEU A 22 -32.63 32.75 -38.60
CA LEU A 22 -31.39 32.01 -38.89
C LEU A 22 -30.30 32.28 -37.85
N VAL A 23 -30.13 33.54 -37.44
CA VAL A 23 -29.15 33.91 -36.40
C VAL A 23 -29.55 33.30 -35.05
N ALA A 24 -30.83 33.36 -34.67
CA ALA A 24 -31.32 32.76 -33.44
C ALA A 24 -31.11 31.23 -33.44
N ALA A 25 -31.44 30.55 -34.54
CA ALA A 25 -31.20 29.11 -34.69
C ALA A 25 -29.70 28.77 -34.64
N GLY A 26 -28.86 29.58 -35.29
CA GLY A 26 -27.41 29.45 -35.26
C GLY A 26 -26.83 29.63 -33.84
N MET A 27 -27.28 30.64 -33.10
CA MET A 27 -26.83 30.88 -31.71
C MET A 27 -27.18 29.71 -30.78
N VAL A 28 -28.38 29.14 -30.93
CA VAL A 28 -28.78 27.93 -30.18
C VAL A 28 -27.89 26.75 -30.56
N ALA A 29 -27.63 26.53 -31.85
CA ALA A 29 -26.74 25.47 -32.30
C ALA A 29 -25.31 25.63 -31.77
N PHE A 30 -24.73 26.84 -31.85
CA PHE A 30 -23.40 27.13 -31.31
C PHE A 30 -23.32 26.94 -29.80
N THR A 31 -24.36 27.35 -29.07
CA THR A 31 -24.44 27.16 -27.62
C THR A 31 -24.59 25.68 -27.26
N GLY A 32 -25.33 24.90 -28.07
CA GLY A 32 -25.40 23.45 -27.96
C GLY A 32 -24.03 22.78 -28.13
N PHE A 33 -23.23 23.21 -29.12
CA PHE A 33 -21.86 22.71 -29.28
C PHE A 33 -20.95 23.13 -28.12
N MET A 34 -21.07 24.37 -27.62
CA MET A 34 -20.32 24.80 -26.43
C MET A 34 -20.71 24.01 -25.18
N ALA A 35 -21.99 23.69 -25.00
CA ALA A 35 -22.44 22.83 -23.91
C ALA A 35 -21.80 21.43 -24.01
N LEU A 36 -21.79 20.85 -25.20
CA LEU A 36 -21.17 19.54 -25.40
C LEU A 36 -19.66 19.57 -25.12
N VAL A 37 -18.94 20.62 -25.49
CA VAL A 37 -17.48 20.68 -25.25
C VAL A 37 -17.16 21.08 -23.81
N ALA A 38 -17.70 22.20 -23.33
CA ALA A 38 -17.35 22.78 -22.05
C ALA A 38 -17.99 22.05 -20.87
N ASP A 39 -19.30 21.75 -20.92
CA ASP A 39 -19.99 21.13 -19.78
C ASP A 39 -19.64 19.64 -19.65
N VAL A 40 -19.52 18.90 -20.76
CA VAL A 40 -19.02 17.51 -20.71
C VAL A 40 -17.55 17.48 -20.31
N GLY A 41 -16.73 18.43 -20.79
CA GLY A 41 -15.35 18.58 -20.34
C GLY A 41 -15.25 18.82 -18.82
N LEU A 42 -16.12 19.67 -18.29
CA LEU A 42 -16.21 19.95 -16.85
C LEU A 42 -16.65 18.70 -16.06
N LEU A 43 -17.62 17.93 -16.56
CA LEU A 43 -18.02 16.65 -15.95
C LEU A 43 -16.86 15.66 -15.93
N ALA A 44 -16.19 15.47 -17.05
CA ALA A 44 -15.08 14.53 -17.18
C ALA A 44 -13.93 14.89 -16.22
N LEU A 45 -13.58 16.18 -16.13
CA LEU A 45 -12.58 16.66 -15.18
C LEU A 45 -12.99 16.39 -13.72
N ASN A 46 -14.25 16.68 -13.35
CA ASN A 46 -14.73 16.42 -11.99
C ASN A 46 -14.78 14.92 -11.68
N LYS A 47 -15.15 14.08 -12.64
CA LYS A 47 -15.12 12.62 -12.52
C LYS A 47 -13.71 12.12 -12.28
N GLN A 48 -12.72 12.59 -13.05
CA GLN A 48 -11.31 12.21 -12.84
C GLN A 48 -10.78 12.65 -11.47
N ARG A 49 -11.11 13.87 -11.04
CA ARG A 49 -10.74 14.35 -9.69
C ARG A 49 -11.36 13.50 -8.58
N LEU A 50 -12.62 13.09 -8.73
CA LEU A 50 -13.27 12.20 -7.77
C LEU A 50 -12.61 10.82 -7.72
N VAL A 51 -12.30 10.22 -8.87
CA VAL A 51 -11.61 8.92 -8.93
C VAL A 51 -10.28 8.98 -8.18
N ASN A 52 -9.42 9.95 -8.51
CA ASN A 52 -8.14 10.11 -7.82
C ASN A 52 -8.30 10.33 -6.30
N ALA A 53 -9.34 11.05 -5.88
CA ALA A 53 -9.62 11.31 -4.48
C ALA A 53 -10.06 10.05 -3.72
N VAL A 54 -10.95 9.23 -4.31
CA VAL A 54 -11.40 7.98 -3.67
C VAL A 54 -10.31 6.91 -3.69
N ASP A 55 -9.48 6.85 -4.75
CA ASP A 55 -8.33 5.94 -4.84
C ASP A 55 -7.32 6.23 -3.72
N ALA A 56 -6.93 7.50 -3.57
CA ALA A 56 -6.02 7.93 -2.53
C ALA A 56 -6.60 7.68 -1.13
N ALA A 57 -7.90 7.92 -0.94
CA ALA A 57 -8.59 7.67 0.31
C ALA A 57 -8.64 6.17 0.68
N ALA A 58 -8.99 5.32 -0.28
CA ALA A 58 -9.03 3.87 -0.07
C ALA A 58 -7.65 3.32 0.25
N LEU A 59 -6.63 3.74 -0.50
CA LEU A 59 -5.26 3.28 -0.29
C LEU A 59 -4.69 3.80 1.04
N ALA A 60 -4.92 5.05 1.42
CA ALA A 60 -4.43 5.57 2.70
C ALA A 60 -5.11 4.90 3.90
N GLY A 61 -6.44 4.72 3.85
CA GLY A 61 -7.19 4.13 4.95
C GLY A 61 -6.88 2.65 5.16
N VAL A 62 -6.59 1.89 4.10
CA VAL A 62 -6.38 0.43 4.21
C VAL A 62 -5.14 0.06 5.03
N HIS A 63 -4.16 0.97 5.21
CA HIS A 63 -2.97 0.71 6.04
C HIS A 63 -3.29 0.52 7.53
N GLU A 64 -4.42 1.02 8.01
CA GLU A 64 -4.85 0.88 9.40
C GLU A 64 -5.53 -0.47 9.65
N LEU A 65 -5.84 -1.21 8.58
CA LEU A 65 -6.37 -2.56 8.63
C LEU A 65 -5.24 -3.60 8.78
N PRO A 66 -5.50 -4.77 9.38
CA PRO A 66 -6.77 -5.19 9.99
C PRO A 66 -6.95 -4.70 11.45
N VAL A 67 -5.96 -3.99 12.01
CA VAL A 67 -5.87 -3.73 13.46
C VAL A 67 -6.95 -2.75 13.94
N ASN A 68 -7.15 -1.63 13.22
CA ASN A 68 -8.06 -0.55 13.65
C ASN A 68 -9.04 -0.15 12.52
N PRO A 69 -10.16 -0.88 12.33
CA PRO A 69 -11.16 -0.55 11.32
C PRO A 69 -11.75 0.86 11.42
N ASP A 70 -11.97 1.36 12.64
CA ASP A 70 -12.51 2.71 12.85
C ASP A 70 -11.49 3.79 12.44
N GLN A 71 -10.21 3.57 12.73
CA GLN A 71 -9.13 4.44 12.29
C GLN A 71 -8.99 4.41 10.77
N ALA A 72 -9.11 3.23 10.14
CA ALA A 72 -9.11 3.07 8.68
C ALA A 72 -10.18 3.95 8.00
N LYS A 73 -11.41 3.92 8.54
CA LYS A 73 -12.50 4.78 8.07
C LYS A 73 -12.18 6.26 8.26
N ALA A 74 -11.68 6.65 9.43
CA ALA A 74 -11.35 8.05 9.74
C ALA A 74 -10.25 8.60 8.83
N VAL A 75 -9.19 7.82 8.60
CA VAL A 75 -8.08 8.16 7.69
C VAL A 75 -8.58 8.28 6.26
N ALA A 76 -9.38 7.33 5.77
CA ALA A 76 -9.97 7.41 4.43
C ALA A 76 -10.84 8.65 4.24
N VAL A 77 -11.68 9.00 5.22
CA VAL A 77 -12.49 10.23 5.16
C VAL A 77 -11.60 11.47 5.10
N ASN A 78 -10.57 11.56 5.94
CA ASN A 78 -9.64 12.69 5.95
C ASN A 78 -8.94 12.86 4.59
N TYR A 79 -8.40 11.77 4.04
CA TYR A 79 -7.76 11.80 2.72
C TYR A 79 -8.72 12.20 1.59
N ALA A 80 -9.96 11.70 1.60
CA ALA A 80 -10.96 12.10 0.61
C ALA A 80 -11.26 13.61 0.69
N LEU A 81 -11.45 14.14 1.91
CA LEU A 81 -11.73 15.57 2.15
C LEU A 81 -10.56 16.46 1.72
N GLN A 82 -9.32 16.06 2.02
CA GLN A 82 -8.11 16.78 1.57
C GLN A 82 -8.00 16.83 0.04
N ASN A 83 -8.48 15.79 -0.64
CA ASN A 83 -8.56 15.73 -2.10
C ASN A 83 -9.86 16.38 -2.66
N GLY A 84 -10.62 17.07 -1.83
CA GLY A 84 -11.83 17.82 -2.19
C GLY A 84 -13.06 16.95 -2.49
N ALA A 85 -13.04 15.66 -2.14
CA ALA A 85 -14.19 14.77 -2.23
C ALA A 85 -14.91 14.71 -0.88
N ASN A 86 -16.25 14.70 -0.91
CA ASN A 86 -17.05 14.41 0.28
C ASN A 86 -17.50 12.94 0.18
N PRO A 87 -16.87 12.02 0.92
CA PRO A 87 -17.17 10.60 0.82
C PRO A 87 -18.44 10.25 1.59
N LEU A 88 -19.11 9.17 1.15
CA LEU A 88 -20.02 8.41 1.99
C LEU A 88 -19.23 7.65 3.06
N GLU A 89 -19.92 7.08 4.05
CA GLU A 89 -19.24 6.28 5.09
C GLU A 89 -18.46 5.13 4.44
N PRO A 90 -17.12 5.05 4.64
CA PRO A 90 -16.31 3.97 4.10
C PRO A 90 -16.74 2.62 4.65
N GLN A 91 -16.69 1.59 3.81
CA GLN A 91 -17.11 0.24 4.15
C GLN A 91 -15.89 -0.66 4.30
N VAL A 92 -15.75 -1.27 5.49
CA VAL A 92 -14.74 -2.29 5.76
C VAL A 92 -15.35 -3.66 5.46
N GLY A 93 -14.58 -4.53 4.83
CA GLY A 93 -15.03 -5.86 4.47
C GLY A 93 -13.91 -6.89 4.48
N GLU A 94 -14.25 -8.05 3.93
CA GLU A 94 -13.36 -9.19 3.78
C GLU A 94 -12.72 -9.18 2.39
N TYR A 95 -11.44 -9.56 2.33
CA TYR A 95 -10.74 -9.86 1.08
C TYR A 95 -10.02 -11.20 1.25
N LEU A 96 -10.21 -12.11 0.28
CA LEU A 96 -9.55 -13.42 0.21
C LEU A 96 -9.77 -14.36 1.42
N GLY A 97 -10.91 -14.23 2.12
CA GLY A 97 -11.17 -15.05 3.32
C GLY A 97 -10.82 -14.34 4.63
N ASP A 98 -10.08 -13.23 4.57
CA ASP A 98 -9.58 -12.55 5.77
C ASP A 98 -10.47 -11.35 6.14
N PRO A 99 -11.00 -11.28 7.37
CA PRO A 99 -11.83 -10.17 7.79
C PRO A 99 -10.99 -8.89 7.95
N ASN A 100 -11.63 -7.74 7.76
CA ASN A 100 -11.00 -6.43 7.91
C ASN A 100 -9.76 -6.24 7.02
N THR A 101 -9.76 -6.76 5.79
CA THR A 101 -8.66 -6.58 4.83
C THR A 101 -9.11 -5.86 3.56
N LYS A 102 -10.36 -5.42 3.48
CA LYS A 102 -10.94 -4.64 2.38
C LYS A 102 -11.46 -3.30 2.88
N LEU A 103 -11.16 -2.22 2.16
CA LEU A 103 -11.75 -0.90 2.41
C LEU A 103 -12.30 -0.30 1.12
N THR A 104 -13.59 0.03 1.10
CA THR A 104 -14.27 0.66 -0.02
C THR A 104 -14.68 2.09 0.34
N VAL A 105 -14.32 3.05 -0.53
CA VAL A 105 -14.63 4.48 -0.39
C VAL A 105 -15.42 4.94 -1.61
N SER A 106 -16.53 5.65 -1.39
CA SER A 106 -17.37 6.20 -2.45
C SER A 106 -17.62 7.68 -2.23
N ALA A 107 -17.65 8.48 -3.29
CA ALA A 107 -17.98 9.89 -3.23
C ALA A 107 -18.80 10.33 -4.45
N ALA A 108 -19.62 11.37 -4.27
CA ALA A 108 -20.40 11.97 -5.34
C ALA A 108 -20.33 13.50 -5.30
N ARG A 109 -20.40 14.13 -6.47
CA ARG A 109 -20.40 15.59 -6.63
C ARG A 109 -21.43 15.99 -7.68
N GLN A 110 -22.24 16.99 -7.36
CA GLN A 110 -23.08 17.68 -8.33
C GLN A 110 -22.27 18.79 -9.01
N VAL A 111 -22.31 18.83 -10.33
CA VAL A 111 -21.61 19.80 -11.17
C VAL A 111 -22.66 20.62 -11.90
N GLU A 112 -22.67 21.92 -11.65
CA GLU A 112 -23.53 22.86 -12.37
C GLU A 112 -22.98 23.11 -13.78
N PHE A 113 -23.87 23.14 -14.77
CA PHE A 113 -23.50 23.43 -16.15
C PHE A 113 -23.59 24.92 -16.44
N ALA A 114 -22.78 25.40 -17.38
CA ALA A 114 -22.81 26.77 -17.84
C ALA A 114 -23.72 26.93 -19.07
N PHE A 115 -23.47 26.16 -20.12
CA PHE A 115 -24.10 26.36 -21.44
C PHE A 115 -25.33 25.47 -21.64
N ALA A 116 -25.30 24.24 -21.13
CA ALA A 116 -26.41 23.28 -21.21
C ALA A 116 -27.70 23.80 -20.53
N ARG A 117 -27.59 24.82 -19.66
CA ARG A 117 -28.72 25.52 -19.04
C ARG A 117 -29.68 26.13 -20.06
N VAL A 118 -29.17 26.57 -21.22
CA VAL A 118 -29.98 27.11 -22.32
C VAL A 118 -30.90 26.03 -22.92
N LEU A 119 -30.52 24.76 -22.80
CA LEU A 119 -31.33 23.60 -23.21
C LEU A 119 -32.17 23.03 -22.06
N GLY A 120 -32.22 23.69 -20.90
CA GLY A 120 -32.95 23.25 -19.71
C GLY A 120 -32.20 22.26 -18.82
N ILE A 121 -30.93 21.97 -19.10
CA ILE A 121 -30.11 21.04 -18.31
C ILE A 121 -29.21 21.83 -17.36
N ASN A 122 -29.53 21.82 -16.06
CA ASN A 122 -28.87 22.70 -15.10
C ASN A 122 -27.62 22.11 -14.44
N SER A 123 -27.55 20.79 -14.29
CA SER A 123 -26.45 20.11 -13.60
C SER A 123 -26.36 18.64 -13.97
N GLY A 124 -25.23 18.01 -13.67
CA GLY A 124 -25.06 16.56 -13.67
C GLY A 124 -24.37 16.07 -12.41
N THR A 125 -24.65 14.84 -12.02
CA THR A 125 -24.00 14.20 -10.87
C THR A 125 -22.92 13.24 -11.36
N VAL A 126 -21.72 13.37 -10.81
CA VAL A 126 -20.63 12.41 -10.99
C VAL A 126 -20.39 11.68 -9.67
N SER A 127 -20.15 10.37 -9.74
CA SER A 127 -19.78 9.55 -8.59
C SER A 127 -18.53 8.75 -8.91
N ALA A 128 -17.77 8.38 -7.89
CA ALA A 128 -16.64 7.46 -7.99
C ALA A 128 -16.63 6.56 -6.75
N THR A 129 -16.14 5.34 -6.95
CA THR A 129 -15.91 4.34 -5.90
C THR A 129 -14.54 3.74 -6.15
N ALA A 130 -13.79 3.52 -5.08
CA ALA A 130 -12.54 2.79 -5.10
C ALA A 130 -12.50 1.81 -3.94
N THR A 131 -11.85 0.68 -4.17
CA THR A 131 -11.65 -0.36 -3.16
C THR A 131 -10.18 -0.72 -3.09
N ALA A 132 -9.62 -0.69 -1.89
CA ALA A 132 -8.30 -1.21 -1.59
C ALA A 132 -8.39 -2.50 -0.78
N GLY A 133 -7.46 -3.43 -1.01
CA GLY A 133 -7.35 -4.70 -0.31
C GLY A 133 -5.93 -4.97 0.19
N LEU A 134 -5.82 -5.73 1.28
CA LEU A 134 -4.56 -6.23 1.82
C LEU A 134 -4.30 -7.64 1.35
N SER A 135 -3.06 -7.92 0.93
CA SER A 135 -2.64 -9.26 0.53
C SER A 135 -1.17 -9.47 0.87
N GLY A 136 -0.73 -10.71 1.00
CA GLY A 136 0.66 -11.03 1.33
C GLY A 136 1.63 -10.45 0.29
N ILE A 137 2.78 -9.96 0.76
CA ILE A 137 3.85 -9.42 -0.09
C ILE A 137 4.54 -10.56 -0.86
N ARG A 138 4.62 -10.40 -2.17
CA ARG A 138 5.30 -11.33 -3.10
C ARG A 138 6.73 -10.91 -3.40
N ALA A 139 7.04 -9.61 -3.36
CA ALA A 139 8.40 -9.12 -3.58
C ALA A 139 8.67 -7.86 -2.75
N LEU A 140 9.87 -7.76 -2.18
CA LEU A 140 10.29 -6.58 -1.42
C LEU A 140 11.77 -6.27 -1.61
N ASN A 141 12.09 -4.99 -1.41
CA ASN A 141 13.45 -4.47 -1.27
C ASN A 141 13.75 -4.25 0.22
N GLY A 142 15.02 -4.23 0.60
CA GLY A 142 15.42 -3.94 1.98
C GLY A 142 15.29 -5.13 2.94
N ALA A 143 15.22 -6.35 2.41
CA ALA A 143 15.24 -7.57 3.21
C ALA A 143 16.50 -7.62 4.07
N ALA A 144 16.36 -8.00 5.34
CA ALA A 144 17.51 -8.35 6.17
C ALA A 144 18.11 -9.68 5.69
N PRO A 145 19.43 -9.89 5.85
CA PRO A 145 20.11 -11.12 5.46
C PRO A 145 19.90 -12.23 6.50
N LEU A 146 18.66 -12.39 6.97
CA LEU A 146 18.24 -13.36 7.98
C LEU A 146 16.98 -14.07 7.48
N ALA A 147 16.80 -15.35 7.82
CA ALA A 147 15.61 -16.09 7.42
C ALA A 147 15.02 -16.92 8.57
N VAL A 148 13.71 -17.14 8.50
CA VAL A 148 12.96 -17.95 9.48
C VAL A 148 12.10 -19.01 8.80
N PRO A 149 11.90 -20.17 9.44
CA PRO A 149 11.10 -21.23 8.87
C PRO A 149 9.63 -20.80 8.76
N ASP A 150 8.94 -21.33 7.75
CA ASP A 150 7.50 -21.26 7.55
C ASP A 150 6.78 -21.97 8.71
N LYS A 151 6.45 -21.19 9.74
CA LYS A 151 5.73 -21.59 10.95
C LYS A 151 4.72 -20.50 11.31
N PRO A 152 3.63 -20.84 12.01
CA PRO A 152 2.73 -19.83 12.54
C PRO A 152 3.47 -18.93 13.55
N PHE A 153 3.30 -17.61 13.43
CA PHE A 153 3.87 -16.62 14.33
C PHE A 153 2.80 -16.04 15.27
N GLU A 154 3.14 -15.90 16.54
CA GLU A 154 2.34 -15.16 17.52
C GLU A 154 2.80 -13.70 17.54
N PHE A 155 2.04 -12.81 16.89
CA PHE A 155 2.42 -11.40 16.80
C PHE A 155 2.49 -10.73 18.17
N GLY A 156 3.56 -9.98 18.42
CA GLY A 156 3.81 -9.30 19.68
C GLY A 156 4.46 -10.17 20.77
N ALA A 157 4.54 -11.49 20.59
CA ALA A 157 5.29 -12.36 21.49
C ALA A 157 6.80 -12.21 21.29
N SER A 158 7.59 -12.52 22.33
CA SER A 158 9.05 -12.44 22.27
C SER A 158 9.62 -13.65 21.53
N TYR A 159 10.51 -13.38 20.57
CA TYR A 159 11.20 -14.38 19.76
C TYR A 159 12.70 -14.08 19.70
N THR A 160 13.48 -15.14 19.55
CA THR A 160 14.91 -15.08 19.26
C THR A 160 15.12 -15.38 17.78
N LEU A 161 15.33 -14.32 16.97
CA LEU A 161 15.46 -14.39 15.52
C LEU A 161 16.77 -15.06 15.08
N LYS A 162 17.84 -14.81 15.82
CA LYS A 162 19.18 -15.36 15.57
C LYS A 162 19.70 -15.96 16.85
N VAL A 163 20.44 -17.07 16.74
CA VAL A 163 21.07 -17.76 17.86
C VAL A 163 22.57 -17.94 17.62
N GLY A 164 23.31 -18.13 18.72
CA GLY A 164 24.73 -18.50 18.69
C GLY A 164 24.97 -20.01 18.47
N ALA A 165 26.23 -20.42 18.58
CA ALA A 165 26.62 -21.83 18.54
C ALA A 165 25.95 -22.64 19.66
N ASN A 166 25.45 -23.84 19.33
CA ASN A 166 24.85 -24.80 20.25
C ASN A 166 23.54 -24.36 20.94
N SER A 167 22.78 -23.44 20.33
CA SER A 167 21.43 -23.13 20.82
C SER A 167 20.47 -24.29 20.55
N GLU A 168 19.73 -24.71 21.57
CA GLU A 168 18.77 -25.81 21.48
C GLU A 168 17.42 -25.36 20.89
N ASP A 169 17.01 -24.10 21.11
CA ASP A 169 15.74 -23.55 20.62
C ASP A 169 15.79 -22.02 20.35
N PRO A 170 15.54 -21.54 19.12
CA PRO A 170 15.46 -22.33 17.90
C PRO A 170 16.83 -22.92 17.56
N PRO A 171 16.89 -24.14 16.96
CA PRO A 171 18.14 -24.69 16.47
C PRO A 171 18.68 -23.86 15.30
N PRO A 172 20.01 -23.79 15.10
CA PRO A 172 20.59 -23.18 13.92
C PRO A 172 20.14 -23.91 12.64
N LEU A 173 20.17 -23.24 11.48
CA LEU A 173 19.80 -23.79 10.16
C LEU A 173 20.72 -24.92 9.66
N GLY A 174 21.67 -25.34 10.48
CA GLY A 174 22.66 -26.37 10.21
C GLY A 174 23.99 -26.06 10.88
N PRO A 175 24.94 -27.01 10.90
CA PRO A 175 26.29 -26.77 11.40
C PRO A 175 26.92 -25.55 10.71
N GLY A 176 27.21 -24.51 11.50
CA GLY A 176 27.83 -23.28 11.00
C GLY A 176 26.88 -22.29 10.32
N THR A 177 25.58 -22.58 10.19
CA THR A 177 24.59 -21.69 9.56
C THR A 177 23.62 -21.15 10.60
N PHE A 178 23.80 -19.88 11.00
CA PHE A 178 23.08 -19.25 12.12
C PHE A 178 21.98 -18.30 11.66
N GLY A 179 21.16 -18.75 10.70
CA GLY A 179 20.06 -17.95 10.15
C GLY A 179 20.46 -16.94 9.08
N ALA A 180 21.75 -16.81 8.76
CA ALA A 180 22.25 -15.78 7.84
C ALA A 180 22.11 -16.16 6.36
N LEU A 181 21.84 -15.17 5.51
CA LEU A 181 21.72 -15.30 4.05
C LEU A 181 22.86 -14.56 3.33
N SER A 182 23.30 -15.13 2.21
CA SER A 182 24.18 -14.47 1.26
C SER A 182 23.33 -13.70 0.24
N LEU A 183 23.23 -12.38 0.46
CA LEU A 183 22.46 -11.46 -0.39
C LEU A 183 23.40 -10.53 -1.15
N GLY A 184 23.50 -10.67 -2.47
CA GLY A 184 24.39 -9.86 -3.31
C GLY A 184 25.88 -10.15 -3.16
N GLY A 185 26.26 -11.14 -2.34
CA GLY A 185 27.65 -11.55 -2.11
C GLY A 185 27.85 -12.22 -0.75
N ASN A 186 29.00 -12.87 -0.58
CA ASN A 186 29.36 -13.55 0.67
C ASN A 186 30.16 -12.62 1.60
N GLY A 187 30.29 -13.02 2.87
CA GLY A 187 31.22 -12.43 3.82
C GLY A 187 30.58 -11.49 4.85
N ALA A 188 31.27 -11.39 6.00
CA ALA A 188 30.81 -10.68 7.19
C ALA A 188 30.48 -9.20 6.96
N SER A 189 31.25 -8.52 6.09
CA SER A 189 31.02 -7.10 5.77
C SER A 189 29.72 -6.90 5.00
N ASN A 190 29.49 -7.72 3.97
CA ASN A 190 28.28 -7.65 3.16
C ASN A 190 27.03 -8.00 4.00
N TYR A 191 27.14 -9.00 4.88
CA TYR A 191 26.11 -9.32 5.87
C TYR A 191 25.81 -8.11 6.78
N GLU A 192 26.83 -7.43 7.30
CA GLU A 192 26.65 -6.26 8.15
C GLU A 192 25.93 -5.13 7.43
N ASP A 193 26.33 -4.82 6.21
CA ASP A 193 25.73 -3.74 5.41
C ASP A 193 24.28 -4.05 5.06
N ASN A 194 23.98 -5.28 4.63
CA ASN A 194 22.61 -5.72 4.39
C ASN A 194 21.76 -5.68 5.66
N LEU A 195 22.33 -6.02 6.82
CA LEU A 195 21.60 -5.95 8.07
C LEU A 195 21.40 -4.50 8.54
N LYS A 196 22.33 -3.57 8.25
CA LYS A 196 22.22 -2.13 8.59
C LYS A 196 21.22 -1.38 7.71
N TYR A 197 21.26 -1.62 6.41
CA TYR A 197 20.55 -0.80 5.41
C TYR A 197 19.42 -1.55 4.70
N GLY A 198 19.32 -2.86 4.91
CA GLY A 198 18.50 -3.73 4.07
C GLY A 198 19.20 -4.04 2.74
N TYR A 199 18.95 -5.23 2.20
CA TYR A 199 19.48 -5.62 0.89
C TYR A 199 18.92 -4.73 -0.22
N SER A 200 19.81 -4.19 -1.06
CA SER A 200 19.44 -3.25 -2.13
C SER A 200 18.77 -3.92 -3.33
N GLY A 201 18.92 -5.23 -3.49
CA GLY A 201 18.22 -6.00 -4.51
C GLY A 201 16.79 -6.38 -4.08
N GLN A 202 15.96 -6.69 -5.08
CA GLN A 202 14.61 -7.20 -4.84
C GLN A 202 14.68 -8.71 -4.58
N LEU A 203 14.03 -9.16 -3.51
CA LEU A 203 13.76 -10.58 -3.27
C LEU A 203 12.29 -10.89 -3.58
N LYS A 204 12.04 -12.05 -4.17
CA LYS A 204 10.70 -12.53 -4.53
C LYS A 204 10.40 -13.90 -3.93
N VAL A 205 9.12 -14.14 -3.69
CA VAL A 205 8.63 -15.49 -3.35
C VAL A 205 8.92 -16.44 -4.52
N GLY A 206 9.58 -17.55 -4.19
CA GLY A 206 10.10 -18.54 -5.13
C GLY A 206 11.60 -18.41 -5.42
N ASP A 207 12.25 -17.31 -5.02
CA ASP A 207 13.70 -17.17 -5.21
C ASP A 207 14.46 -18.18 -4.34
N VAL A 208 15.54 -18.71 -4.90
CA VAL A 208 16.48 -19.58 -4.19
C VAL A 208 17.68 -18.74 -3.76
N VAL A 209 17.91 -18.67 -2.45
CA VAL A 209 18.96 -17.85 -1.84
C VAL A 209 19.92 -18.73 -1.06
N ASN A 210 21.22 -18.49 -1.22
CA ASN A 210 22.24 -19.24 -0.49
C ASN A 210 22.32 -18.78 0.97
N THR A 211 22.54 -19.73 1.88
CA THR A 211 22.82 -19.42 3.28
C THR A 211 24.27 -18.97 3.45
N GLU A 212 24.52 -18.07 4.39
CA GLU A 212 25.86 -17.65 4.76
C GLU A 212 26.34 -18.40 6.00
N THR A 213 27.55 -18.96 5.94
CA THR A 213 28.16 -19.64 7.08
C THR A 213 28.89 -18.67 8.00
N GLY A 214 28.94 -18.99 9.29
CA GLY A 214 29.63 -18.20 10.31
C GLY A 214 28.67 -17.53 11.29
N ASN A 215 29.08 -17.43 12.56
CA ASN A 215 28.21 -16.88 13.61
C ASN A 215 27.85 -15.40 13.37
N MET A 216 28.75 -14.65 12.73
CA MET A 216 28.59 -13.22 12.44
C MET A 216 28.24 -12.37 13.68
N SER A 217 28.70 -12.77 14.88
CA SER A 217 28.34 -12.12 16.15
C SER A 217 28.68 -10.63 16.19
N ASN A 218 29.94 -10.26 15.93
CA ASN A 218 30.35 -8.84 15.95
C ASN A 218 29.67 -8.00 14.85
N PRO A 219 29.60 -8.44 13.57
CA PRO A 219 28.79 -7.78 12.55
C PRO A 219 27.33 -7.59 12.95
N THR A 220 26.69 -8.63 13.50
CA THR A 220 25.30 -8.60 13.97
C THR A 220 25.11 -7.50 15.00
N LYS A 221 25.96 -7.50 16.04
CA LYS A 221 25.88 -6.51 17.11
C LYS A 221 26.01 -5.09 16.57
N ARG A 222 27.01 -4.81 15.74
CA ARG A 222 27.21 -3.47 15.15
C ARG A 222 26.04 -3.03 14.27
N ALA A 223 25.47 -3.94 13.49
CA ALA A 223 24.36 -3.62 12.60
C ALA A 223 23.07 -3.34 13.37
N VAL A 224 22.77 -4.16 14.39
CA VAL A 224 21.60 -3.95 15.24
C VAL A 224 21.75 -2.69 16.08
N ASP A 225 22.89 -2.49 16.75
CA ASP A 225 23.17 -1.27 17.54
C ASP A 225 22.98 -0.02 16.66
N TYR A 226 23.50 -0.03 15.43
CA TYR A 226 23.30 1.06 14.47
C TYR A 226 21.81 1.36 14.21
N ARG A 227 20.97 0.34 14.00
CA ARG A 227 19.52 0.53 13.78
C ARG A 227 18.79 0.97 15.05
N MET A 228 19.23 0.48 16.21
CA MET A 228 18.69 0.88 17.51
C MET A 228 18.95 2.37 17.77
N ASP A 229 20.16 2.85 17.49
CA ASP A 229 20.57 4.25 17.67
C ASP A 229 19.83 5.22 16.74
N LEU A 230 19.35 4.76 15.58
CA LEU A 230 18.55 5.56 14.65
C LEU A 230 17.08 5.71 15.06
N CYS A 231 16.60 4.94 16.03
CA CYS A 231 15.22 5.05 16.51
C CYS A 231 15.08 6.26 17.46
N THR A 232 14.60 7.38 16.95
CA THR A 232 14.42 8.63 17.71
C THR A 232 13.04 8.80 18.37
N HIS A 233 12.15 7.81 18.24
CA HIS A 233 10.77 7.87 18.72
C HIS A 233 10.67 7.90 20.26
N THR A 234 9.78 8.76 20.77
CA THR A 234 9.45 8.86 22.20
C THR A 234 7.91 8.82 22.38
N PRO A 235 7.34 7.82 23.07
CA PRO A 235 8.00 6.67 23.69
C PRO A 235 8.68 5.75 22.66
N ALA A 236 9.64 4.94 23.13
CA ALA A 236 10.35 4.01 22.27
C ALA A 236 9.38 3.01 21.61
N CYS A 237 9.68 2.61 20.37
CA CYS A 237 8.85 1.64 19.65
C CYS A 237 8.78 0.31 20.41
N THR A 238 7.57 -0.22 20.55
CA THR A 238 7.25 -1.51 21.14
C THR A 238 6.40 -2.31 20.15
N PRO A 239 6.27 -3.64 20.29
CA PRO A 239 5.42 -4.42 19.40
C PRO A 239 3.94 -4.01 19.41
N ALA A 240 3.48 -3.35 20.48
CA ALA A 240 2.11 -2.83 20.60
C ALA A 240 1.96 -1.41 20.01
N HIS A 241 3.04 -0.63 19.95
CA HIS A 241 3.03 0.74 19.45
C HIS A 241 4.39 1.10 18.86
N PHE A 242 4.45 1.20 17.54
CA PHE A 242 5.66 1.52 16.79
C PHE A 242 5.35 2.39 15.58
N ASP A 243 6.37 3.09 15.09
CA ASP A 243 6.29 3.81 13.82
C ASP A 243 6.58 2.82 12.66
N PRO A 244 5.75 2.76 11.59
CA PRO A 244 5.98 1.89 10.43
C PRO A 244 7.33 2.08 9.74
N GLY A 245 7.93 3.26 9.83
CA GLY A 245 9.25 3.60 9.31
C GLY A 245 10.39 3.41 10.32
N CYS A 246 10.13 2.80 11.49
CA CYS A 246 11.14 2.60 12.52
C CYS A 246 12.33 1.77 11.98
N PRO A 247 13.58 2.26 12.10
CA PRO A 247 14.76 1.54 11.63
C PRO A 247 14.96 0.17 12.29
N ARG A 248 14.35 -0.07 13.46
CA ARG A 248 14.40 -1.35 14.18
C ARG A 248 13.57 -2.46 13.53
N ILE A 249 12.73 -2.13 12.56
CA ILE A 249 11.95 -3.10 11.80
C ILE A 249 12.86 -3.75 10.75
N LEU A 250 12.87 -5.07 10.74
CA LEU A 250 13.56 -5.91 9.76
C LEU A 250 12.51 -6.66 8.94
N PHE A 251 12.69 -6.66 7.61
CA PHE A 251 11.92 -7.53 6.73
C PHE A 251 12.66 -8.86 6.56
N ILE A 252 12.05 -9.93 7.03
CA ILE A 252 12.66 -11.25 7.14
C ILE A 252 12.05 -12.20 6.10
N PRO A 253 12.83 -12.73 5.14
CA PRO A 253 12.43 -13.86 4.34
C PRO A 253 11.98 -15.05 5.18
N VAL A 254 10.79 -15.57 4.86
CA VAL A 254 10.28 -16.84 5.38
C VAL A 254 10.60 -17.92 4.36
N TYR A 255 11.06 -19.09 4.81
CA TYR A 255 11.42 -20.19 3.93
C TYR A 255 10.75 -21.50 4.30
N ARG A 256 10.51 -22.35 3.31
CA ARG A 256 10.15 -23.76 3.53
C ARG A 256 11.41 -24.61 3.51
N GLU A 257 11.50 -25.53 4.46
CA GLU A 257 12.62 -26.47 4.55
C GLU A 257 12.64 -27.38 3.32
N ASN A 258 13.74 -27.33 2.57
CA ASN A 258 14.10 -28.37 1.61
C ASN A 258 15.12 -29.27 2.32
N TYR A 259 14.70 -30.43 2.81
CA TYR A 259 15.60 -31.38 3.45
C TYR A 259 16.61 -31.92 2.43
N GLU A 260 17.84 -31.38 2.42
CA GLU A 260 18.97 -32.05 1.80
C GLU A 260 19.61 -33.02 2.81
N ALA A 261 19.81 -34.27 2.38
CA ALA A 261 20.49 -35.30 3.15
C ALA A 261 21.95 -34.87 3.44
N GLY A 262 22.22 -34.45 4.67
CA GLY A 262 23.58 -34.06 5.09
C GLY A 262 23.70 -33.03 6.23
N GLY A 263 22.59 -32.47 6.73
CA GLY A 263 22.55 -31.70 7.98
C GLY A 263 22.85 -30.20 7.88
N GLN A 264 23.36 -29.69 6.77
CA GLN A 264 23.55 -28.25 6.52
C GLN A 264 22.64 -27.75 5.40
N ILE A 265 21.73 -26.82 5.70
CA ILE A 265 20.92 -26.13 4.70
C ILE A 265 21.85 -25.14 3.96
N LYS A 266 22.12 -25.39 2.67
CA LYS A 266 22.99 -24.53 1.83
C LYS A 266 22.23 -23.42 1.12
N ASN A 267 20.97 -23.68 0.80
CA ASN A 267 20.08 -22.73 0.15
C ASN A 267 18.68 -22.86 0.74
N ILE A 268 17.92 -21.79 0.61
CA ILE A 268 16.51 -21.72 1.02
C ILE A 268 15.68 -21.23 -0.16
N THR A 269 14.43 -21.67 -0.24
CA THR A 269 13.44 -21.10 -1.16
C THR A 269 12.52 -20.18 -0.38
N ILE A 270 12.42 -18.92 -0.80
CA ILE A 270 11.56 -17.93 -0.15
C ILE A 270 10.10 -18.31 -0.35
N SER A 271 9.36 -18.53 0.74
CA SER A 271 7.92 -18.78 0.75
C SER A 271 7.09 -17.53 1.05
N GLY A 272 7.70 -16.51 1.66
CA GLY A 272 7.04 -15.25 2.02
C GLY A 272 7.98 -14.31 2.77
N PHE A 273 7.40 -13.29 3.39
CA PHE A 273 8.14 -12.30 4.16
C PHE A 273 7.37 -11.93 5.42
N ALA A 274 8.09 -11.67 6.51
CA ALA A 274 7.54 -11.23 7.79
C ALA A 274 8.23 -9.94 8.24
N ALA A 275 7.57 -9.17 9.11
CA ALA A 275 8.16 -8.02 9.78
C ALA A 275 8.56 -8.38 11.21
N PHE A 276 9.79 -8.04 11.59
CA PHE A 276 10.33 -8.29 12.92
C PHE A 276 10.82 -6.98 13.55
N LEU A 277 10.26 -6.60 14.69
CA LEU A 277 10.70 -5.45 15.46
C LEU A 277 11.77 -5.90 16.45
N VAL A 278 13.00 -5.44 16.27
CA VAL A 278 14.12 -5.79 17.16
C VAL A 278 13.99 -5.07 18.50
N ASP A 279 14.03 -5.82 19.60
CA ASP A 279 14.11 -5.30 20.97
C ASP A 279 15.57 -5.05 21.37
N ARG A 280 16.42 -6.07 21.20
CA ARG A 280 17.82 -6.01 21.62
C ARG A 280 18.69 -7.03 20.88
N VAL A 281 20.00 -6.83 20.99
CA VAL A 281 21.01 -7.83 20.65
C VAL A 281 21.81 -8.21 21.89
N THR A 282 21.93 -9.50 22.18
CA THR A 282 22.65 -10.03 23.35
C THR A 282 23.68 -11.09 22.94
N GLY A 283 24.64 -11.36 23.83
CA GLY A 283 25.75 -12.28 23.56
C GLY A 283 26.88 -11.69 22.71
N GLN A 284 28.06 -12.30 22.80
CA GLN A 284 29.24 -11.93 22.01
C GLN A 284 30.12 -13.16 21.72
N GLY A 285 30.89 -13.12 20.62
CA GLY A 285 31.84 -14.17 20.26
C GLY A 285 31.14 -15.39 19.68
N THR A 286 31.04 -16.47 20.46
CA THR A 286 30.30 -17.69 20.07
C THR A 286 28.79 -17.56 20.33
N GLN A 287 28.39 -16.57 21.12
CA GLN A 287 26.99 -16.21 21.38
C GLN A 287 26.60 -14.99 20.53
N SER A 288 25.38 -15.01 19.99
CA SER A 288 24.82 -13.90 19.20
C SER A 288 23.31 -14.08 19.10
N TYR A 289 22.55 -13.29 19.84
CA TYR A 289 21.11 -13.38 19.89
C TYR A 289 20.47 -12.07 19.46
N ILE A 290 19.54 -12.14 18.51
CA ILE A 290 18.66 -11.01 18.18
C ILE A 290 17.30 -11.34 18.77
N GLU A 291 16.86 -10.54 19.73
CA GLU A 291 15.57 -10.70 20.41
C GLU A 291 14.61 -9.59 19.97
N GLY A 292 13.33 -9.92 19.86
CA GLY A 292 12.30 -8.99 19.39
C GLY A 292 10.96 -9.69 19.22
N ALA A 293 10.08 -9.12 18.40
CA ALA A 293 8.77 -9.70 18.13
C ALA A 293 8.42 -9.60 16.64
N PHE A 294 7.72 -10.61 16.13
CA PHE A 294 7.01 -10.47 14.86
C PHE A 294 5.85 -9.48 15.04
N ILE A 295 5.68 -8.60 14.07
CA ILE A 295 4.65 -7.56 14.08
C ILE A 295 3.81 -7.65 12.80
N ARG A 296 2.57 -7.16 12.88
CA ARG A 296 1.75 -6.92 11.71
C ARG A 296 2.10 -5.55 11.13
N LEU A 297 2.37 -5.50 9.83
CA LEU A 297 2.74 -4.28 9.14
C LEU A 297 2.21 -4.31 7.70
N VAL A 298 1.66 -3.17 7.28
CA VAL A 298 1.27 -2.94 5.88
C VAL A 298 2.30 -2.03 5.23
N ILE A 299 2.90 -2.48 4.13
CA ILE A 299 3.87 -1.70 3.34
C ILE A 299 3.40 -1.52 1.90
N ASP A 300 4.04 -0.61 1.18
CA ASP A 300 3.94 -0.59 -0.28
C ASP A 300 4.79 -1.73 -0.87
N GLY A 301 4.21 -2.51 -1.78
CA GLY A 301 4.95 -3.58 -2.42
C GLY A 301 4.11 -4.40 -3.41
N GLU A 302 4.79 -5.28 -4.15
CA GLU A 302 4.11 -6.21 -5.05
C GLU A 302 3.41 -7.28 -4.22
N THR A 303 2.08 -7.36 -4.32
CA THR A 303 1.28 -8.39 -3.65
C THR A 303 0.72 -9.42 -4.61
N SER A 304 0.31 -10.57 -4.07
CA SER A 304 -0.42 -11.59 -4.83
C SER A 304 -1.58 -12.15 -4.01
N PRO A 305 -2.78 -12.31 -4.58
CA PRO A 305 -3.94 -12.88 -3.89
C PRO A 305 -3.76 -14.30 -3.34
N GLY A 306 -2.76 -15.05 -3.82
CA GLY A 306 -2.44 -16.40 -3.32
C GLY A 306 -1.27 -16.43 -2.33
N GLN A 307 -0.74 -15.28 -1.94
CA GLN A 307 0.42 -15.20 -1.06
C GLN A 307 0.00 -15.34 0.40
N THR A 308 0.62 -16.29 1.11
CA THR A 308 0.41 -16.48 2.56
C THR A 308 0.79 -15.23 3.34
N ASP A 309 -0.06 -14.83 4.29
CA ASP A 309 0.18 -13.74 5.23
C ASP A 309 1.07 -14.23 6.40
N TYR A 310 2.28 -13.68 6.51
CA TYR A 310 3.16 -13.86 7.67
C TYR A 310 3.26 -12.58 8.54
N GLY A 311 2.25 -11.70 8.43
CA GLY A 311 2.16 -10.42 9.13
C GLY A 311 2.68 -9.24 8.33
N LEU A 312 3.37 -9.45 7.21
CA LEU A 312 3.75 -8.39 6.28
C LEU A 312 2.83 -8.41 5.06
N GLN A 313 1.93 -7.43 5.01
CA GLN A 313 0.94 -7.28 3.95
C GLN A 313 1.26 -6.08 3.08
N GLY A 314 0.75 -6.08 1.86
CA GLY A 314 0.77 -4.92 0.98
C GLY A 314 -0.64 -4.44 0.65
N ALA A 315 -0.76 -3.13 0.50
CA ALA A 315 -1.98 -2.46 0.08
C ALA A 315 -2.03 -2.33 -1.45
N LYS A 316 -3.19 -2.63 -2.05
CA LYS A 316 -3.41 -2.45 -3.49
C LYS A 316 -4.85 -2.09 -3.80
N LEU A 317 -5.06 -1.23 -4.79
CA LEU A 317 -6.38 -1.01 -5.39
C LEU A 317 -6.83 -2.27 -6.14
N ILE A 318 -8.05 -2.71 -5.87
CA ILE A 318 -8.65 -3.90 -6.46
C ILE A 318 -9.89 -3.59 -7.32
N GLU A 319 -10.55 -2.45 -7.09
CA GLU A 319 -11.69 -1.95 -7.87
C GLU A 319 -11.74 -0.42 -7.89
#